data_AF-A0A0G3CKB4-F1
#
_entry.id   AF-A0A0G3CKB4-F1
#
_cell.length_a   1.000
_cell.length_b   1.000
_cell.length_c   1.000
_cell.angle_alpha   90.00
_cell.angle_beta   90.00
_cell.angle_gamma   90.00
#
_symmetry.space_group_name_H-M   'P 1'
#
loop_
_entity.id
_entity.type
_entity.pdbx_description
1 polymer ?
#
loop_
_entity_poly.entity_id
_entity_poly.type
_entity_poly.pdbx_seq_one_letter_code
_entity_poly.pdbx_strand_id
1 'polypeptide(L)'
;MKEANKKLRYIGITLLILIGFYIILPYIFMGPPTSFFSVYDGDETSHIVTIEIIDSNNKSIFENTYELSPQEKITESKGLWLLFKMSLPLHKENYTIKTTLENNVSKETSMSLNPWTALFISIIDSSTFIDASQV
;
A
#
# COMPACT_ATOMS: atom_id res chain seq x y z
N MET A 1 22.50 37.47 14.46
CA MET A 1 22.42 36.90 13.09
C MET A 1 23.37 35.73 12.85
N LYS A 2 24.68 35.80 13.17
CA LYS A 2 25.63 34.68 12.94
C LYS A 2 25.25 33.35 13.61
N GLU A 3 24.81 33.39 14.88
CA GLU A 3 24.41 32.17 15.62
C GLU A 3 23.13 31.51 15.08
N ALA A 4 22.15 32.31 14.63
CA ALA A 4 20.92 31.81 14.04
C ALA A 4 21.21 31.06 12.72
N ASN A 5 22.10 31.59 11.88
CA ASN A 5 22.52 30.96 10.63
C ASN A 5 23.28 29.65 10.88
N LYS A 6 24.07 29.59 11.97
CA LYS A 6 24.77 28.38 12.38
C LYS A 6 23.78 27.29 12.84
N LYS A 7 22.78 27.63 13.64
CA LYS A 7 21.71 26.71 14.06
C LYS A 7 20.88 26.21 12.87
N LEU A 8 20.48 27.10 11.97
CA LEU A 8 19.71 26.74 10.77
C LEU A 8 20.48 25.76 9.88
N ARG A 9 21.80 25.96 9.73
CA ARG A 9 22.67 25.05 8.98
C ARG A 9 22.70 23.64 9.59
N TYR A 10 22.83 23.52 10.91
CA TYR A 10 22.82 22.21 11.56
C TYR A 10 21.47 21.51 11.40
N ILE A 11 20.36 22.24 11.55
CA ILE A 11 19.01 21.68 11.31
C ILE A 11 18.89 21.16 9.88
N GLY A 12 19.33 21.93 8.90
CA GLY A 12 19.32 21.51 7.49
C GLY A 12 20.13 20.25 7.24
N ILE A 13 21.35 20.16 7.78
CA ILE A 13 22.21 18.96 7.65
C ILE A 13 21.54 17.75 8.30
N THR A 14 20.98 17.90 9.50
CA THR A 14 20.28 16.81 10.19
C THR A 14 19.09 16.31 9.38
N LEU A 15 18.28 17.21 8.79
CA LEU A 15 17.15 16.83 7.93
C LEU A 15 17.60 16.06 6.68
N LEU A 16 18.69 16.49 6.03
CA LEU A 16 19.24 15.80 4.87
C LEU A 16 19.71 14.38 5.21
N ILE A 17 20.36 14.21 6.37
CA ILE A 17 20.78 12.89 6.85
C ILE A 17 19.57 11.99 7.10
N LEU A 18 18.51 12.51 7.74
CA LEU A 18 17.28 11.75 7.99
C LEU A 18 16.60 11.32 6.69
N ILE A 19 16.48 12.21 5.70
CA ILE A 19 15.91 11.88 4.38
C ILE A 19 16.78 10.82 3.69
N GLY A 20 18.10 11.00 3.69
CA GLY A 20 19.04 10.05 3.10
C GLY A 20 18.90 8.66 3.73
N PHE A 21 18.81 8.59 5.06
CA PHE A 21 18.77 7.32 5.78
C PHE A 21 17.42 6.60 5.72
N TYR A 22 16.30 7.32 5.81
CA TYR A 22 14.96 6.69 5.89
C TYR A 22 14.24 6.56 4.55
N ILE A 23 14.63 7.33 3.54
CA ILE A 23 13.96 7.31 2.23
C ILE A 23 14.91 6.78 1.15
N ILE A 24 16.08 7.39 1.00
CA ILE A 24 17.00 7.06 -0.12
C ILE A 24 17.67 5.70 0.10
N LEU A 25 18.18 5.44 1.31
CA LEU A 25 18.93 4.21 1.58
C LEU A 25 18.09 2.94 1.40
N PRO A 26 16.85 2.84 1.94
CA PRO A 26 16.00 1.67 1.70
C PRO A 26 15.68 1.49 0.21
N TYR A 27 15.45 2.57 -0.54
CA TYR A 27 15.21 2.50 -1.98
C TYR A 27 16.39 1.90 -2.76
N ILE A 28 17.64 2.19 -2.35
CA ILE A 28 18.82 1.62 -3.00
C ILE A 28 18.93 0.10 -2.74
N PHE A 29 18.60 -0.36 -1.54
CA PHE A 29 18.76 -1.78 -1.16
C PHE A 29 17.56 -2.66 -1.53
N MET A 30 16.34 -2.15 -1.35
CA MET A 30 15.08 -2.88 -1.58
C MET A 30 14.48 -2.59 -2.96
N GLY A 31 15.01 -1.61 -3.68
CA GLY A 31 14.46 -1.13 -4.94
C GLY A 31 13.26 -0.20 -4.76
N PRO A 32 12.54 0.11 -5.86
CA PRO A 32 11.36 0.95 -5.79
C PRO A 32 10.24 0.30 -4.96
N PRO A 33 9.38 1.11 -4.29
CA PRO A 33 8.21 0.62 -3.60
C PRO A 33 7.32 -0.24 -4.53
N THR A 34 6.71 -1.27 -3.97
CA THR A 34 5.78 -2.15 -4.70
C THR A 34 4.43 -1.46 -4.93
N SER A 35 3.62 -1.99 -5.86
CA SER A 35 2.23 -1.58 -6.05
C SER A 35 1.43 -1.67 -4.75
N PHE A 36 0.36 -0.88 -4.61
CA PHE A 36 -0.49 -0.93 -3.42
C PHE A 36 -1.16 -2.29 -3.31
N PHE A 37 -1.76 -2.72 -4.42
CA PHE A 37 -2.26 -4.06 -4.60
C PHE A 37 -2.32 -4.43 -6.08
N SER A 38 -2.46 -5.71 -6.35
CA SER A 38 -2.94 -6.19 -7.64
C SER A 38 -4.11 -7.12 -7.43
N VAL A 39 -5.12 -7.00 -8.28
CA VAL A 39 -6.28 -7.88 -8.31
C VAL A 39 -6.26 -8.67 -9.62
N TYR A 40 -6.51 -9.97 -9.52
CA TYR A 40 -6.49 -10.89 -10.64
C TYR A 40 -7.75 -11.76 -10.62
N ASP A 41 -8.39 -11.86 -11.77
CA ASP A 41 -9.50 -12.77 -12.00
C ASP A 41 -8.98 -14.07 -12.62
N GLY A 42 -9.00 -15.15 -11.85
CA GLY A 42 -8.58 -16.47 -12.29
C GLY A 42 -9.71 -17.30 -12.91
N ASP A 43 -10.94 -16.80 -12.89
CA ASP A 43 -12.12 -17.52 -13.38
C ASP A 43 -12.30 -17.34 -14.90
N GLU A 44 -13.20 -18.15 -15.47
CA GLU A 44 -13.58 -18.10 -16.90
C GLU A 44 -14.67 -17.06 -17.19
N THR A 45 -15.17 -16.40 -16.14
CA THR A 45 -16.25 -15.41 -16.19
C THR A 45 -15.79 -14.09 -15.59
N SER A 46 -16.28 -12.98 -16.13
CA SER A 46 -16.00 -11.65 -15.56
C SER A 46 -16.58 -11.50 -14.16
N HIS A 47 -15.85 -10.79 -13.31
CA HIS A 47 -16.28 -10.47 -11.95
C HIS A 47 -16.13 -8.98 -11.62
N ILE A 48 -17.13 -8.46 -10.90
CA ILE A 48 -17.02 -7.14 -10.28
C ILE A 48 -16.60 -7.30 -8.82
N VAL A 49 -15.52 -6.62 -8.43
CA VAL A 49 -14.97 -6.63 -7.07
C VAL A 49 -14.75 -5.22 -6.56
N THR A 50 -15.28 -4.94 -5.37
CA THR A 50 -15.01 -3.72 -4.62
C THR A 50 -13.92 -4.00 -3.60
N ILE A 51 -12.88 -3.17 -3.61
CA ILE A 51 -11.74 -3.26 -2.71
C ILE A 51 -11.74 -2.00 -1.83
N GLU A 52 -11.83 -2.21 -0.53
CA GLU A 52 -11.78 -1.18 0.49
C GLU A 52 -10.57 -1.44 1.41
N ILE A 53 -9.78 -0.40 1.66
CA ILE A 53 -8.62 -0.48 2.56
C ILE A 53 -8.81 0.56 3.67
N ILE A 54 -8.81 0.06 4.89
CA ILE A 54 -9.14 0.81 6.10
C ILE A 54 -7.86 0.92 6.94
N ASP A 55 -7.54 2.14 7.38
CA ASP A 55 -6.42 2.40 8.28
C ASP A 55 -6.71 1.95 9.72
N SER A 56 -5.69 2.00 10.58
CA SER A 56 -5.83 1.61 11.99
C SER A 56 -6.78 2.48 12.82
N ASN A 57 -7.23 3.62 12.28
CA ASN A 57 -8.21 4.50 12.91
C ASN A 57 -9.64 4.20 12.41
N ASN A 58 -9.85 3.06 11.75
CA ASN A 58 -11.10 2.68 11.11
C ASN A 58 -11.56 3.68 10.03
N LYS A 59 -10.62 4.39 9.39
CA LYS A 59 -10.92 5.28 8.29
C LYS A 59 -10.60 4.60 6.97
N SER A 60 -11.57 4.56 6.06
CA SER A 60 -11.32 4.16 4.68
C SER A 60 -10.35 5.15 4.01
N ILE A 61 -9.19 4.64 3.60
CA ILE A 61 -8.15 5.40 2.89
C ILE A 61 -8.18 5.14 1.38
N PHE A 62 -8.88 4.09 0.98
CA PHE A 62 -9.06 3.68 -0.40
C PHE A 62 -10.34 2.85 -0.53
N GLU A 63 -11.15 3.16 -1.53
CA GLU A 63 -12.31 2.36 -1.91
C GLU A 63 -12.50 2.52 -3.42
N ASN A 64 -12.46 1.40 -4.15
CA ASN A 64 -12.73 1.41 -5.58
C ASN A 64 -13.32 0.07 -6.04
N THR A 65 -14.07 0.12 -7.14
CA THR A 65 -14.72 -1.04 -7.76
C THR A 65 -14.09 -1.30 -9.11
N TYR A 66 -13.74 -2.57 -9.35
CA TYR A 66 -13.12 -3.04 -10.58
C TYR A 66 -14.02 -4.07 -11.24
N GLU A 67 -14.21 -3.93 -12.54
CA GLU A 67 -14.75 -4.96 -13.41
C GLU A 67 -13.56 -5.64 -14.08
N LEU A 68 -13.42 -6.96 -13.87
CA LEU A 68 -12.32 -7.75 -14.38
C LEU A 68 -12.86 -8.71 -15.44
N SER A 69 -12.18 -8.78 -16.57
CA SER A 69 -12.38 -9.83 -17.57
C SER A 69 -11.70 -11.14 -17.13
N PRO A 70 -12.09 -12.29 -17.69
CA PRO A 70 -11.41 -13.55 -17.42
C PRO A 70 -9.91 -13.42 -17.62
N GLN A 71 -9.11 -13.90 -16.65
CA GLN A 71 -7.65 -13.83 -16.66
C GLN A 71 -7.05 -12.42 -16.60
N GLU A 72 -7.86 -11.37 -16.36
CA GLU A 72 -7.40 -10.00 -16.28
C GLU A 72 -6.71 -9.73 -14.93
N LYS A 73 -5.63 -8.94 -14.99
CA LYS A 73 -4.92 -8.45 -13.82
C LYS A 73 -4.83 -6.94 -13.84
N ILE A 74 -5.40 -6.30 -12.82
CA ILE A 74 -5.28 -4.85 -12.59
C ILE A 74 -4.32 -4.63 -11.42
N THR A 75 -3.49 -3.59 -11.54
CA THR A 75 -2.52 -3.23 -10.50
C THR A 75 -2.70 -1.76 -10.13
N GLU A 76 -2.84 -1.49 -8.84
CA GLU A 76 -2.97 -0.14 -8.31
C GLU A 76 -1.69 0.35 -7.65
N SER A 77 -1.34 1.59 -7.93
CA SER A 77 -0.13 2.20 -7.39
C SER A 77 -0.39 2.82 -6.02
N LYS A 78 0.63 2.81 -5.15
CA LYS A 78 0.55 3.52 -3.86
C LYS A 78 0.62 5.02 -4.13
N GLY A 79 -0.34 5.78 -3.59
CA GLY A 79 -0.30 7.25 -3.65
C GLY A 79 0.95 7.80 -2.92
N LEU A 80 1.52 8.90 -3.43
CA LEU A 80 2.74 9.51 -2.87
C LEU A 80 2.63 9.82 -1.37
N TRP A 81 1.45 10.30 -0.93
CA TRP A 81 1.21 10.59 0.48
C TRP A 81 1.21 9.33 1.35
N LEU A 82 0.66 8.23 0.84
CA LEU A 82 0.64 6.94 1.54
C LEU A 82 2.06 6.37 1.63
N LEU A 83 2.84 6.43 0.55
CA LEU A 83 4.25 6.04 0.54
C LEU A 83 5.08 6.83 1.57
N PHE A 84 4.88 8.16 1.61
CA PHE A 84 5.57 9.00 2.59
C PHE A 84 5.21 8.58 4.02
N LYS A 85 3.92 8.39 4.32
CA LYS A 85 3.45 7.91 5.62
C LYS A 85 4.07 6.57 6.01
N MET A 86 4.02 5.58 5.11
CA MET A 86 4.56 4.23 5.34
C MET A 86 6.10 4.20 5.48
N SER A 87 6.81 5.20 4.97
CA SER A 87 8.28 5.31 5.08
C SER A 87 8.73 5.90 6.42
N LEU A 88 7.82 6.48 7.20
CA LEU A 88 8.15 7.05 8.50
C LEU A 88 8.27 5.92 9.53
N PRO A 89 9.39 5.81 10.27
CA PRO A 89 9.61 4.72 11.22
C PRO A 89 8.60 4.66 12.38
N LEU A 90 7.93 5.78 12.65
CA LEU A 90 6.92 5.92 13.69
C LEU A 90 5.53 5.44 13.25
N HIS A 91 5.34 5.09 11.98
CA HIS A 91 4.04 4.80 11.39
C HIS A 91 3.95 3.33 10.95
N LYS A 92 3.89 2.44 11.95
CA LYS A 92 3.54 1.03 11.73
C LYS A 92 2.04 0.88 11.91
N GLU A 93 1.30 0.95 10.82
CA GLU A 93 -0.14 0.73 10.83
C GLU A 93 -0.48 -0.69 10.38
N ASN A 94 -1.49 -1.26 11.03
CA ASN A 94 -2.21 -2.41 10.50
C ASN A 94 -3.35 -1.88 9.66
N TYR A 95 -3.49 -2.42 8.46
CA TYR A 95 -4.57 -2.10 7.54
C TYR A 95 -5.54 -3.27 7.50
N THR A 96 -6.83 -2.96 7.43
CA THR A 96 -7.86 -3.95 7.13
C THR A 96 -8.21 -3.85 5.66
N ILE A 97 -8.02 -4.94 4.95
CA ILE A 97 -8.33 -5.08 3.53
C ILE A 97 -9.65 -5.81 3.47
N LYS A 98 -10.64 -5.19 2.86
CA LYS A 98 -11.96 -5.77 2.65
C LYS A 98 -12.23 -5.85 1.15
N THR A 99 -12.60 -7.03 0.70
CA THR A 99 -12.99 -7.30 -0.69
C THR A 99 -14.45 -7.73 -0.70
N THR A 100 -15.26 -7.18 -1.59
CA THR A 100 -16.67 -7.54 -1.77
C THR A 100 -16.91 -7.87 -3.23
N LEU A 101 -17.38 -9.08 -3.52
CA LEU A 101 -17.81 -9.49 -4.86
C LEU A 101 -19.25 -9.02 -5.14
N GLU A 102 -19.62 -8.98 -6.41
CA GLU A 102 -20.96 -8.65 -6.91
C GLU A 102 -22.10 -9.46 -6.27
N ASN A 103 -21.83 -10.70 -5.86
CA ASN A 103 -22.77 -11.58 -5.18
C ASN A 103 -22.91 -11.26 -3.67
N ASN A 104 -22.35 -10.14 -3.21
CA ASN A 104 -22.25 -9.71 -1.81
C ASN A 104 -21.40 -10.64 -0.91
N VAL A 105 -20.61 -11.54 -1.49
CA VAL A 105 -19.61 -12.29 -0.72
C VAL A 105 -18.47 -11.34 -0.38
N SER A 106 -18.27 -11.14 0.92
CA SER A 106 -17.20 -10.29 1.42
C SER A 106 -16.17 -11.10 2.20
N LYS A 107 -14.91 -10.64 2.11
CA LYS A 107 -13.80 -11.18 2.86
C LYS A 107 -12.98 -10.04 3.39
N GLU A 108 -12.50 -10.19 4.61
CA GLU A 108 -11.64 -9.22 5.25
C GLU A 108 -10.42 -9.88 5.86
N THR A 109 -9.30 -9.17 5.86
CA THR A 109 -8.09 -9.57 6.55
C THR A 109 -7.35 -8.34 7.04
N SER A 110 -6.69 -8.44 8.19
CA SER A 110 -5.84 -7.38 8.71
C SER A 110 -4.38 -7.76 8.56
N MET A 111 -3.58 -6.85 8.02
CA MET A 111 -2.14 -7.06 7.84
C MET A 111 -1.36 -5.75 7.95
N SER A 112 -0.07 -5.86 8.25
CA SER A 112 0.84 -4.71 8.24
C SER A 112 1.37 -4.49 6.83
N LEU A 113 1.15 -3.28 6.30
CA LEU A 113 1.65 -2.87 4.99
C LEU A 113 2.78 -1.87 5.15
N ASN A 114 3.84 -2.04 4.37
CA ASN A 114 4.94 -1.09 4.26
C ASN A 114 5.17 -0.74 2.76
N PRO A 115 6.10 0.17 2.42
CA PRO A 115 6.30 0.58 1.03
C PRO A 115 6.65 -0.58 0.08
N TRP A 116 7.28 -1.64 0.59
CA TRP A 116 7.72 -2.83 -0.16
C TRP A 116 6.84 -4.07 0.07
N THR A 117 5.71 -3.95 0.78
CA THR A 117 4.69 -5.01 0.85
C THR A 117 3.79 -4.94 -0.39
N ALA A 118 3.73 -6.02 -1.16
CA ALA A 118 2.81 -6.17 -2.27
C ALA A 118 1.57 -6.98 -1.82
N LEU A 119 0.38 -6.39 -1.96
CA LEU A 119 -0.90 -7.04 -1.70
C LEU A 119 -1.40 -7.72 -2.99
N PHE A 120 -1.78 -9.00 -2.88
CA PHE A 120 -2.33 -9.79 -3.97
C PHE A 120 -3.76 -10.20 -3.62
N ILE A 121 -4.68 -9.88 -4.51
CA ILE A 121 -6.07 -10.27 -4.43
C ILE A 121 -6.35 -11.16 -5.64
N SER A 122 -6.85 -12.37 -5.43
CA SER A 122 -7.27 -13.24 -6.52
C SER A 122 -8.72 -13.67 -6.36
N ILE A 123 -9.42 -13.76 -7.48
CA ILE A 123 -10.76 -14.33 -7.57
C ILE A 123 -10.61 -15.71 -8.20
N ILE A 124 -11.02 -16.74 -7.46
CA ILE A 124 -10.97 -18.13 -7.91
C ILE A 124 -12.23 -18.82 -7.39
N ASP A 125 -12.93 -19.53 -8.27
CA ASP A 125 -14.20 -20.21 -7.96
C ASP A 125 -15.21 -19.26 -7.30
N SER A 126 -15.35 -18.04 -7.85
CA SER A 126 -16.23 -16.98 -7.33
C SER A 126 -15.98 -16.62 -5.85
N SER A 127 -14.75 -16.83 -5.38
CA SER A 127 -14.31 -16.51 -4.02
C SER A 127 -13.04 -15.67 -4.04
N THR A 128 -12.92 -14.74 -3.10
CA THR A 128 -11.73 -13.89 -2.99
C THR A 128 -10.66 -14.49 -2.07
N PHE A 129 -9.40 -14.32 -2.45
CA PHE A 129 -8.23 -14.65 -1.65
C PHE A 129 -7.35 -13.42 -1.53
N ILE A 130 -6.85 -13.16 -0.33
CA ILE A 130 -6.05 -11.98 -0.02
C ILE A 130 -4.74 -12.50 0.59
N ASP A 131 -3.63 -12.17 -0.05
CA ASP A 131 -2.28 -12.54 0.37
C ASP A 131 -1.32 -11.35 0.25
N ALA A 132 -0.19 -11.40 0.95
CA ALA A 132 0.82 -10.35 0.86
C ALA A 132 2.23 -10.93 0.92
N SER A 133 3.10 -10.38 0.06
CA SER A 133 4.53 -10.71 0.05
C SER A 133 5.37 -9.47 0.32
N GLN A 134 6.46 -9.65 1.07
CA GLN A 134 7.48 -8.62 1.26
C GLN A 134 8.67 -8.91 0.33
N VAL A 135 9.32 -7.85 -0.15
CA VAL A 135 10.56 -7.89 -0.94
C VAL A 135 11.77 -7.80 -0.02
#